data_AF-A0A7C1DFJ9-F1
#
_entry.id   AF-A0A7C1DFJ9-F1
#
_cell.length_a   1.000
_cell.length_b   1.000
_cell.length_c   1.000
_cell.angle_alpha   90.00
_cell.angle_beta   90.00
_cell.angle_gamma   90.00
#
_symmetry.space_group_name_H-M   'P 1'
#
loop_
_entity.id
_entity.type
_entity.pdbx_description
1 polymer ?
#
loop_
_entity_poly.entity_id
_entity_poly.type
_entity_poly.pdbx_seq_one_letter_code
_entity_poly.pdbx_strand_id
1 'polypeptide(L)'
;MITISPGGGAGVKIGVGYFLLPLLDANLEIGMQNSALSKKVENAEGCFSRSFILGTLRYALPVSGRSSINIGGGAGFYQGGKMDLDLQEVPGGEHLILKYKNTTGFHVLAEYEYCFPRWTLWNASWSCSAGLKYYGITYDLDSISINGMSVSGGLIPHEVKKEFTPLDGSGFDVLFSMIMRL
;
A
#
# COMPACT_ATOMS: atom_id res chain seq x y z
N MET A 1 21.22 -3.61 -13.36
CA MET A 1 20.63 -3.77 -12.01
C MET A 1 19.13 -3.56 -12.15
N ILE A 2 18.34 -4.59 -11.89
CA ILE A 2 16.87 -4.52 -11.93
C ILE A 2 16.44 -4.08 -10.53
N THR A 3 15.86 -2.89 -10.40
CA THR A 3 15.36 -2.38 -9.12
C THR A 3 13.86 -2.65 -9.06
N ILE A 4 13.44 -3.44 -8.09
CA ILE A 4 12.02 -3.56 -7.73
C ILE A 4 11.72 -2.38 -6.83
N SER A 5 10.66 -1.62 -7.14
CA SER A 5 10.10 -0.63 -6.23
C SER A 5 8.92 -1.26 -5.50
N PRO A 6 9.09 -1.77 -4.27
CA PRO A 6 8.02 -2.46 -3.56
C PRO A 6 6.93 -1.47 -3.11
N GLY A 7 7.26 -0.18 -3.05
CA GLY A 7 6.39 0.88 -2.58
C GLY A 7 5.63 1.67 -3.65
N GLY A 8 5.46 1.15 -4.86
CA GLY A 8 4.52 1.72 -5.83
C GLY A 8 3.72 0.62 -6.49
N GLY A 9 2.40 0.76 -6.60
CA GLY A 9 1.56 -0.31 -7.15
C GLY A 9 0.10 0.06 -7.32
N ALA A 10 -0.73 -0.94 -7.61
CA ALA A 10 -2.17 -0.83 -7.70
C ALA A 10 -2.82 -1.59 -6.55
N GLY A 11 -3.90 -1.05 -5.99
CA GLY A 11 -4.56 -1.66 -4.84
C GLY A 11 -6.02 -1.23 -4.73
N VAL A 12 -6.74 -1.94 -3.87
CA VAL A 12 -8.12 -1.64 -3.50
C VAL A 12 -8.22 -1.62 -1.99
N LYS A 13 -9.03 -0.68 -1.47
CA LYS A 13 -9.25 -0.50 -0.04
C LYS A 13 -10.71 -0.15 0.22
N ILE A 14 -11.15 -0.49 1.41
CA ILE A 14 -12.44 -0.09 1.99
C ILE A 14 -12.12 0.62 3.30
N GLY A 15 -12.84 1.70 3.58
CA GLY A 15 -12.62 2.47 4.81
C GLY A 15 -13.92 2.95 5.43
N VAL A 16 -13.86 3.21 6.72
CA VAL A 16 -14.92 3.87 7.50
C VAL A 16 -14.34 5.10 8.17
N GLY A 17 -15.04 6.22 8.06
CA GLY A 17 -14.62 7.51 8.60
C GLY A 17 -15.64 8.10 9.56
N TYR A 18 -15.16 8.89 10.51
CA TYR A 18 -15.97 9.64 11.46
C TYR A 18 -15.43 11.06 11.62
N PHE A 19 -16.31 12.07 11.52
CA PHE A 19 -15.95 13.47 11.76
C PHE A 19 -15.87 13.74 13.26
N LEU A 20 -14.66 13.95 13.76
CA LEU A 20 -14.42 14.36 15.15
C LEU A 20 -14.78 15.83 15.36
N LEU A 21 -14.50 16.66 14.34
CA LEU A 21 -14.88 18.07 14.25
C LEU A 21 -15.35 18.36 12.82
N PRO A 22 -16.01 19.52 12.55
CA PRO A 22 -16.48 19.85 11.21
C PRO A 22 -15.42 19.78 10.10
N LEU A 23 -14.15 19.96 10.45
CA LEU A 23 -13.02 19.94 9.52
C LEU A 23 -12.01 18.82 9.82
N LEU A 24 -12.23 18.01 10.87
CA LEU A 24 -11.29 16.95 11.27
C LEU A 24 -12.02 15.62 11.26
N ASP A 25 -11.51 14.69 10.45
CA ASP A 25 -12.00 13.32 10.42
C ASP A 25 -10.94 12.31 10.86
N ALA A 26 -11.42 11.19 11.37
CA ALA A 26 -10.63 9.99 11.62
C ALA A 26 -11.14 8.90 10.69
N ASN A 27 -10.23 8.17 10.05
CA ASN A 27 -10.55 7.13 9.09
C ASN A 27 -9.76 5.85 9.41
N LEU A 28 -10.45 4.71 9.35
CA LEU A 28 -9.86 3.38 9.40
C LEU A 28 -10.05 2.70 8.05
N GLU A 29 -8.94 2.33 7.41
CA GLU A 29 -8.93 1.69 6.09
C GLU A 29 -8.31 0.30 6.15
N ILE A 30 -8.84 -0.63 5.37
CA ILE A 30 -8.28 -1.96 5.15
C ILE A 30 -8.17 -2.18 3.65
N GLY A 31 -7.04 -2.73 3.20
CA GLY A 31 -6.84 -2.95 1.77
C GLY A 31 -5.71 -3.89 1.43
N MET A 32 -5.54 -4.08 0.14
CA MET A 32 -4.48 -4.87 -0.47
C MET A 32 -3.81 -4.07 -1.59
N GLN A 33 -2.53 -4.30 -1.80
CA GLN A 33 -1.73 -3.67 -2.84
C GLN A 33 -0.82 -4.69 -3.50
N ASN A 34 -0.71 -4.58 -4.82
CA ASN A 34 0.23 -5.31 -5.64
C ASN A 34 1.10 -4.33 -6.45
N SER A 35 2.38 -4.61 -6.52
CA SER A 35 3.42 -3.80 -7.16
C SER A 35 4.18 -4.71 -8.12
N ALA A 36 4.26 -4.37 -9.40
CA ALA A 36 4.98 -5.16 -10.39
C ALA A 36 6.31 -4.48 -10.78
N LEU A 37 7.24 -5.25 -11.35
CA LEU A 37 8.48 -4.73 -11.93
C LEU A 37 8.23 -3.56 -12.89
N SER A 38 8.87 -2.43 -12.61
CA SER A 38 8.78 -1.22 -13.42
C SER A 38 9.43 -1.35 -14.81
N LYS A 39 10.30 -2.35 -15.02
CA LYS A 39 10.76 -2.78 -16.34
C LYS A 39 10.50 -4.27 -16.49
N LYS A 40 9.59 -4.63 -17.40
CA LYS A 40 9.50 -6.01 -17.90
C LYS A 40 10.83 -6.32 -18.58
N VAL A 41 11.57 -7.27 -18.03
CA VAL A 41 12.64 -7.92 -18.77
C VAL A 41 12.06 -9.18 -19.38
N GLU A 42 12.48 -9.54 -20.59
CA GLU A 42 11.86 -10.64 -21.35
C GLU A 42 12.00 -12.00 -20.67
N ASN A 43 12.86 -12.11 -19.66
CA ASN A 43 13.28 -13.36 -19.03
C ASN A 43 13.19 -13.35 -17.50
N ALA A 44 12.50 -12.39 -16.91
CA ALA A 44 12.23 -12.38 -15.47
C ALA A 44 11.01 -11.52 -15.09
N GLU A 45 10.21 -12.05 -14.16
CA GLU A 45 9.08 -11.36 -13.58
C GLU A 45 9.25 -11.18 -12.06
N GLY A 46 8.64 -10.14 -11.53
CA GLY A 46 8.78 -9.77 -10.14
C GLY A 46 7.55 -9.02 -9.67
N CYS A 47 6.91 -9.54 -8.63
CA CYS A 47 5.72 -8.95 -8.03
C CYS A 47 5.89 -8.87 -6.52
N PHE A 48 5.50 -7.74 -5.94
CA PHE A 48 5.40 -7.55 -4.51
C PHE A 48 3.95 -7.32 -4.12
N SER A 49 3.46 -8.06 -3.12
CA SER A 49 2.10 -7.93 -2.61
C SER A 49 2.07 -7.75 -1.10
N ARG A 50 1.06 -7.03 -0.62
CA ARG A 50 0.82 -6.80 0.81
C ARG A 50 -0.63 -6.47 1.10
N SER A 51 -1.04 -6.69 2.35
CA SER A 51 -2.27 -6.16 2.92
C SER A 51 -1.96 -5.14 4.01
N PHE A 52 -2.88 -4.22 4.27
CA PHE A 52 -2.68 -3.17 5.26
C PHE A 52 -3.96 -2.82 6.02
N ILE A 53 -3.76 -2.28 7.22
CA ILE A 53 -4.76 -1.61 8.04
C ILE A 53 -4.19 -0.23 8.37
N LEU A 54 -4.88 0.85 7.99
CA LEU A 54 -4.41 2.23 8.17
C LEU A 54 -5.37 3.01 9.05
N GLY A 55 -4.84 3.65 10.09
CA GLY A 55 -5.54 4.69 10.84
C GLY A 55 -5.05 6.05 10.38
N THR A 56 -5.97 6.94 9.96
CA THR A 56 -5.63 8.25 9.39
C THR A 56 -6.44 9.35 10.09
N LEU A 57 -5.78 10.47 10.40
CA LEU A 57 -6.47 11.73 10.70
C LEU A 57 -6.37 12.64 9.47
N ARG A 58 -7.48 13.21 9.02
CA ARG A 58 -7.49 14.17 7.90
C ARG A 58 -8.14 15.47 8.32
N TYR A 59 -7.53 16.56 7.88
CA TYR A 59 -8.04 17.91 7.99
C TYR A 59 -8.57 18.37 6.63
N ALA A 60 -9.86 18.68 6.56
CA ALA A 60 -10.54 19.13 5.36
C ALA A 60 -10.47 20.66 5.25
N LEU A 61 -9.75 21.16 4.25
CA LEU A 61 -9.71 22.58 3.89
C LEU A 61 -10.82 22.86 2.87
N PRO A 62 -11.91 23.55 3.24
CA PRO A 62 -12.99 23.84 2.31
C PRO A 62 -12.48 24.79 1.22
N VAL A 63 -12.64 24.38 -0.04
CA VAL A 63 -12.35 25.20 -1.23
C VAL A 63 -13.62 25.86 -1.74
N SER A 64 -14.74 25.15 -1.67
CA SER A 64 -16.08 25.64 -2.01
C SER A 64 -17.13 24.98 -1.12
N GLY A 65 -18.40 25.35 -1.29
CA GLY A 65 -19.51 24.70 -0.56
C GLY A 65 -19.69 23.20 -0.86
N ARG A 66 -18.96 22.64 -1.83
CA ARG A 66 -19.03 21.21 -2.21
C ARG A 66 -17.67 20.56 -2.43
N SER A 67 -16.57 21.26 -2.17
CA SER A 67 -15.24 20.68 -2.37
C SER A 67 -14.27 21.06 -1.27
N SER A 68 -13.35 20.15 -1.00
CA SER A 68 -12.28 20.32 -0.03
C SER A 68 -10.97 19.75 -0.54
N ILE A 69 -9.88 20.30 -0.03
CA ILE A 69 -8.57 19.66 -0.06
C ILE A 69 -8.38 19.03 1.31
N ASN A 70 -8.27 17.71 1.38
CA ASN A 70 -8.04 17.01 2.63
C ASN A 70 -6.55 16.67 2.72
N ILE A 71 -5.91 17.09 3.82
CA ILE A 71 -4.52 16.75 4.13
C ILE A 71 -4.56 15.88 5.37
N GLY A 72 -3.85 14.77 5.35
CA GLY A 72 -3.88 13.84 6.46
C GLY A 72 -2.59 13.07 6.63
N GLY A 73 -2.52 12.40 7.77
CA GLY A 73 -1.42 11.51 8.08
C GLY A 73 -1.84 10.51 9.15
N GLY A 74 -1.06 9.45 9.26
CA GLY A 74 -1.41 8.37 10.16
C GLY A 74 -0.38 7.27 10.22
N ALA A 75 -0.79 6.20 10.88
CA ALA A 75 0.01 5.00 11.05
C ALA A 75 -0.69 3.81 10.41
N GLY A 76 0.11 2.86 9.95
CA GLY A 76 -0.37 1.65 9.30
C GLY A 76 0.28 0.40 9.87
N PHE A 77 -0.50 -0.67 9.93
CA PHE A 77 0.00 -2.03 10.10
C PHE A 77 -0.03 -2.74 8.76
N TYR A 78 1.10 -3.29 8.35
CA TYR A 78 1.31 -3.91 7.05
C TYR A 78 1.68 -5.37 7.24
N GLN A 79 0.96 -6.25 6.55
CA GLN A 79 1.07 -7.69 6.75
C GLN A 79 1.10 -8.45 5.43
N GLY A 80 1.63 -9.67 5.49
CA GLY A 80 1.67 -10.56 4.32
C GLY A 80 2.54 -10.02 3.19
N GLY A 81 3.59 -9.26 3.51
CA GLY A 81 4.56 -8.80 2.52
C GLY A 81 5.20 -9.99 1.82
N LYS A 82 4.97 -10.13 0.51
CA LYS A 82 5.51 -11.21 -0.30
C LYS A 82 6.13 -10.64 -1.56
N MET A 83 7.40 -10.94 -1.81
CA MET A 83 8.05 -10.74 -3.10
C MET A 83 8.16 -12.07 -3.82
N ASP A 84 7.61 -12.14 -5.02
CA ASP A 84 7.58 -13.31 -5.89
C ASP A 84 8.42 -12.99 -7.12
N LEU A 85 9.56 -13.66 -7.28
CA LEU A 85 10.50 -13.48 -8.38
C LEU A 85 10.56 -14.76 -9.21
N ASP A 86 10.14 -14.68 -10.45
CA ASP A 86 10.28 -15.76 -11.41
C ASP A 86 11.48 -15.48 -12.32
N LEU A 87 12.54 -16.28 -12.15
CA LEU A 87 13.77 -16.19 -12.91
C LEU A 87 14.02 -17.44 -13.77
N GLN A 88 13.03 -18.32 -13.95
CA GLN A 88 13.23 -19.63 -14.61
C GLN A 88 13.71 -19.53 -16.06
N GLU A 89 13.48 -18.39 -16.74
CA GLU A 89 13.92 -18.15 -18.11
C GLU A 89 15.38 -17.65 -18.20
N VAL A 90 16.02 -17.36 -17.05
CA VAL A 90 17.45 -17.09 -16.96
C VAL A 90 18.20 -18.43 -16.80
N PRO A 91 19.29 -18.70 -17.53
CA PRO A 91 20.11 -19.88 -17.31
C PRO A 91 20.60 -19.97 -15.86
N GLY A 92 20.15 -21.01 -15.13
CA GLY A 92 20.44 -21.19 -13.70
C GLY A 92 19.58 -20.35 -12.75
N GLY A 93 18.54 -19.68 -13.26
CA GLY A 93 17.57 -18.95 -12.45
C GLY A 93 16.54 -19.87 -11.81
N GLU A 94 16.05 -19.44 -10.65
CA GLU A 94 15.11 -20.20 -9.82
C GLU A 94 13.85 -19.38 -9.55
N HIS A 95 12.77 -20.07 -9.15
CA HIS A 95 11.60 -19.40 -8.62
C HIS A 95 11.80 -19.09 -7.14
N LEU A 96 11.87 -17.80 -6.81
CA LEU A 96 12.17 -17.30 -5.48
C LEU A 96 10.97 -16.57 -4.88
N ILE A 97 10.49 -17.05 -3.74
CA ILE A 97 9.46 -16.40 -2.94
C ILE A 97 10.08 -15.92 -1.63
N LEU A 98 10.09 -14.61 -1.42
CA LEU A 98 10.57 -13.96 -0.20
C LEU A 98 9.36 -13.47 0.59
N LYS A 99 9.18 -13.98 1.81
CA LYS A 99 8.14 -13.50 2.72
C LYS A 99 8.77 -12.62 3.78
N TYR A 100 8.09 -11.52 4.07
CA TYR A 100 8.54 -10.50 5.00
C TYR A 100 7.67 -10.51 6.26
N LYS A 101 8.28 -10.09 7.36
CA LYS A 101 7.59 -9.94 8.64
C LYS A 101 6.55 -8.83 8.55
N ASN A 102 5.50 -8.97 9.34
CA ASN A 102 4.55 -7.89 9.55
C ASN A 102 5.30 -6.68 10.13
N THR A 103 4.97 -5.50 9.66
CA THR A 103 5.65 -4.26 10.04
C THR A 103 4.64 -3.14 10.26
N THR A 104 5.11 -2.05 10.84
CA THR A 104 4.35 -0.82 10.99
C THR A 104 5.06 0.30 10.27
N GLY A 105 4.31 1.34 9.90
CA GLY A 105 4.92 2.56 9.41
C GLY A 105 3.91 3.70 9.40
N PHE A 106 4.27 4.75 8.69
CA PHE A 106 3.48 5.97 8.62
C PHE A 106 3.08 6.27 7.18
N HIS A 107 2.05 7.09 7.04
CA HIS A 107 1.68 7.66 5.77
C HIS A 107 1.22 9.10 5.92
N VAL A 108 1.36 9.85 4.84
CA VAL A 108 0.81 11.19 4.66
C VAL A 108 0.06 11.24 3.35
N LEU A 109 -1.01 12.01 3.28
CA LEU A 109 -1.83 12.13 2.09
C LEU A 109 -2.32 13.55 1.88
N ALA A 110 -2.55 13.86 0.61
CA ALA A 110 -3.27 15.05 0.16
C ALA A 110 -4.25 14.63 -0.93
N GLU A 111 -5.52 14.95 -0.76
CA GLU A 111 -6.59 14.58 -1.70
C GLU A 111 -7.53 15.76 -1.95
N TYR A 112 -8.02 15.86 -3.17
CA TYR A 112 -9.14 16.73 -3.51
C TYR A 112 -10.42 15.90 -3.45
N GLU A 113 -11.42 16.37 -2.73
CA GLU A 113 -12.73 15.75 -2.60
C GLU A 113 -13.82 16.68 -3.15
N TYR A 114 -14.75 16.10 -3.90
CA TYR A 114 -15.96 16.77 -4.39
C TYR A 114 -17.21 16.02 -3.95
N CYS A 115 -18.08 16.69 -3.21
CA CYS A 115 -19.36 16.19 -2.73
C CYS A 115 -20.47 16.47 -3.75
N PHE A 116 -21.14 15.40 -4.18
CA PHE A 116 -22.32 15.49 -5.02
C PHE A 116 -23.54 15.96 -4.21
N PRO A 117 -24.49 16.66 -4.84
CA PRO A 117 -25.78 16.93 -4.24
C PRO A 117 -26.46 15.62 -3.80
N ARG A 118 -27.19 15.67 -2.68
CA ARG A 118 -27.95 14.53 -2.16
C ARG A 118 -28.90 14.02 -3.26
N TRP A 119 -28.74 12.76 -3.66
CA TRP A 119 -29.59 12.15 -4.68
C TRP A 119 -30.74 11.40 -4.01
N THR A 120 -31.94 11.59 -4.53
CA THR A 120 -33.24 11.39 -3.86
C THR A 120 -33.58 9.96 -3.47
N LEU A 121 -32.82 8.96 -3.96
CA LEU A 121 -33.17 7.54 -3.80
C LEU A 121 -32.63 6.89 -2.51
N TRP A 122 -31.59 7.45 -1.86
CA TRP A 122 -30.87 6.75 -0.76
C TRP A 122 -30.65 7.59 0.50
N ASN A 123 -31.12 8.84 0.50
CA ASN A 123 -30.87 9.80 1.58
C ASN A 123 -29.39 9.91 2.01
N ALA A 124 -28.44 9.53 1.15
CA ALA A 124 -27.00 9.60 1.38
C ALA A 124 -26.38 10.63 0.43
N SER A 125 -25.32 11.30 0.89
CA SER A 125 -24.51 12.16 0.03
C SER A 125 -23.28 11.39 -0.40
N TRP A 126 -22.91 11.49 -1.67
CA TRP A 126 -21.73 10.83 -2.20
C TRP A 126 -20.64 11.85 -2.47
N SER A 127 -19.38 11.43 -2.39
CA SER A 127 -18.26 12.23 -2.88
C SER A 127 -17.27 11.37 -3.63
N CYS A 128 -16.60 11.99 -4.60
CA CYS A 128 -15.44 11.43 -5.25
C CYS A 128 -14.19 12.17 -4.77
N SER A 129 -13.10 11.44 -4.60
CA SER A 129 -11.80 12.02 -4.28
C SER A 129 -10.70 11.47 -5.15
N ALA A 130 -9.71 12.31 -5.42
CA ALA A 130 -8.47 11.96 -6.09
C ALA A 130 -7.30 12.59 -5.32
N GLY A 131 -6.22 11.84 -5.11
CA GLY A 131 -5.14 12.32 -4.26
C GLY A 131 -3.83 11.58 -4.42
N LEU A 132 -2.85 12.02 -3.64
CA LEU A 132 -1.54 11.41 -3.51
C LEU A 132 -1.35 10.97 -2.05
N LYS A 133 -0.73 9.81 -1.87
CA LYS A 133 -0.35 9.31 -0.56
C LYS A 133 1.08 8.79 -0.62
N TYR A 134 1.89 9.24 0.33
CA TYR A 134 3.21 8.70 0.59
C TYR A 134 3.16 7.81 1.83
N TYR A 135 3.89 6.70 1.82
CA TYR A 135 4.09 5.86 3.01
C TYR A 135 5.56 5.53 3.17
N GLY A 136 6.01 5.53 4.42
CA GLY A 136 7.34 5.11 4.84
C GLY A 136 7.25 3.81 5.63
N ILE A 137 7.76 2.72 5.06
CA ILE A 137 7.77 1.41 5.71
C ILE A 137 9.05 0.65 5.37
N THR A 138 9.45 -0.21 6.30
CA THR A 138 10.60 -1.08 6.14
C THR A 138 10.24 -2.50 6.54
N TYR A 139 10.64 -3.46 5.72
CA TYR A 139 10.38 -4.87 5.94
C TYR A 139 11.65 -5.64 6.26
N ASP A 140 11.51 -6.56 7.22
CA ASP A 140 12.52 -7.57 7.51
C ASP A 140 12.12 -8.90 6.90
N LEU A 141 13.08 -9.61 6.31
CA LEU A 141 12.87 -10.92 5.74
C LEU A 141 12.53 -11.94 6.83
N ASP A 142 11.48 -12.73 6.58
CA ASP A 142 11.00 -13.77 7.47
C ASP A 142 11.31 -15.17 6.97
N SER A 143 11.10 -15.43 5.68
CA SER A 143 11.38 -16.74 5.07
C SER A 143 11.67 -16.62 3.58
N ILE A 144 12.43 -17.58 3.07
CA ILE A 144 12.71 -17.72 1.64
C ILE A 144 12.17 -19.09 1.19
N SER A 145 11.55 -19.14 0.03
CA SER A 145 11.21 -20.38 -0.65
C SER A 145 11.85 -20.40 -2.03
N ILE A 146 12.60 -21.46 -2.31
CA ILE A 146 13.30 -21.68 -3.59
C ILE A 146 12.70 -22.93 -4.22
N ASN A 147 12.11 -22.80 -5.41
CA ASN A 147 11.50 -23.93 -6.14
C ASN A 147 10.53 -24.77 -5.26
N GLY A 148 9.78 -24.10 -4.38
CA GLY A 148 8.83 -24.72 -3.46
C GLY A 148 9.40 -25.25 -2.14
N MET A 149 10.72 -25.27 -1.96
CA MET A 149 11.36 -25.61 -0.68
C MET A 149 11.50 -24.36 0.19
N SER A 150 10.85 -24.35 1.36
CA SER A 150 10.85 -23.20 2.27
C SER A 150 11.90 -23.32 3.38
N VAL A 151 12.72 -22.28 3.53
CA VAL A 151 13.68 -22.10 4.63
C VAL A 151 13.20 -20.96 5.52
N SER A 152 13.03 -21.25 6.82
CA SER A 152 12.62 -20.25 7.82
C SER A 152 13.77 -19.32 8.19
N GLY A 153 13.45 -18.07 8.58
CA GLY A 153 14.40 -16.98 8.79
C GLY A 153 15.52 -17.19 9.79
N GLY A 154 15.34 -18.11 10.75
CA GLY A 154 16.39 -18.48 11.70
C GLY A 154 17.51 -19.34 11.09
N LEU A 155 17.26 -19.94 9.93
CA LEU A 155 18.19 -20.82 9.23
C LEU A 155 18.79 -20.16 7.98
N ILE A 156 18.35 -18.94 7.64
CA ILE A 156 18.92 -18.17 6.53
C ILE A 156 20.31 -17.67 6.95
N PRO A 157 21.37 -17.94 6.16
CA PRO A 157 22.69 -17.39 6.42
C PRO A 157 22.65 -15.87 6.56
N HIS A 158 23.45 -15.32 7.48
CA HIS A 158 23.42 -13.88 7.76
C HIS A 158 23.73 -13.04 6.52
N GLU A 159 24.60 -13.52 5.65
CA GLU A 159 24.97 -12.85 4.39
C GLU A 159 23.76 -12.67 3.47
N VAL A 160 23.03 -13.74 3.19
CA VAL A 160 21.79 -13.70 2.39
C VAL A 160 20.75 -12.79 3.03
N LYS A 161 20.61 -12.84 4.36
CA LYS A 161 19.65 -11.99 5.06
C LYS A 161 19.98 -10.50 4.90
N LYS A 162 21.26 -10.11 4.87
CA LYS A 162 21.68 -8.71 4.66
C LYS A 162 21.39 -8.21 3.25
N GLU A 163 21.33 -9.08 2.26
CA GLU A 163 21.02 -8.68 0.88
C GLU A 163 19.53 -8.35 0.69
N PHE A 164 18.66 -9.04 1.42
CA PHE A 164 17.21 -8.89 1.32
C PHE A 164 16.58 -8.16 2.52
N THR A 165 17.38 -7.63 3.43
CA THR A 165 16.91 -6.87 4.60
C THR A 165 17.87 -5.75 4.96
N PRO A 166 17.37 -4.52 5.19
CA PRO A 166 15.98 -4.09 5.10
C PRO A 166 15.48 -3.96 3.65
N LEU A 167 14.25 -4.40 3.38
CA LEU A 167 13.55 -4.05 2.14
C LEU A 167 12.81 -2.73 2.36
N ASP A 168 13.16 -1.70 1.58
CA ASP A 168 12.43 -0.44 1.56
C ASP A 168 11.09 -0.63 0.83
N GLY A 169 10.00 -0.56 1.58
CA GLY A 169 8.64 -0.67 1.05
C GLY A 169 7.96 0.69 0.85
N SER A 170 8.71 1.78 0.95
CA SER A 170 8.21 3.15 0.88
C SER A 170 7.90 3.59 -0.54
N GLY A 171 6.91 4.47 -0.71
CA GLY A 171 6.67 5.11 -1.99
C GLY A 171 5.32 5.84 -2.08
N PHE A 172 4.90 6.08 -3.32
CA PHE A 172 3.79 6.98 -3.64
C PHE A 172 2.65 6.22 -4.33
N ASP A 173 1.43 6.43 -3.84
CA ASP A 173 0.20 5.99 -4.49
C ASP A 173 -0.55 7.19 -5.05
N VAL A 174 -1.15 7.01 -6.22
CA VAL A 174 -2.28 7.83 -6.69
C VAL A 174 -3.56 7.17 -6.20
N LEU A 175 -4.39 7.93 -5.49
CA LEU A 175 -5.63 7.45 -4.90
C LEU A 175 -6.82 7.97 -5.70
N PHE A 176 -7.79 7.08 -5.93
CA PHE A 176 -9.14 7.43 -6.33
C PHE A 176 -10.10 6.77 -5.36
N SER A 177 -11.09 7.50 -4.85
CA SER A 177 -12.04 6.94 -3.88
C SER A 177 -13.44 7.50 -4.08
N MET A 178 -14.41 6.65 -3.84
CA MET A 178 -15.83 7.00 -3.76
C MET A 178 -16.27 6.82 -2.32
N ILE A 179 -16.85 7.87 -1.75
CA ILE A 179 -17.17 7.95 -0.32
C ILE A 179 -18.68 8.17 -0.19
N MET A 180 -19.32 7.35 0.64
CA MET A 180 -20.71 7.56 1.05
C MET A 180 -20.71 8.27 2.41
N ARG A 181 -21.43 9.38 2.49
CA ARG A 181 -21.68 10.15 3.71
C ARG A 181 -23.12 9.91 4.15
N LEU A 182 -23.25 9.31 5.34
CA LEU A 182 -24.53 9.05 6.02
C LEU A 182 -24.96 10.24 6.88
#